data_AF-A0A9P7V7W0-F1
#
_entry.id   AF-A0A9P7V7W0-F1
#
_cell.length_a   1.000
_cell.length_b   1.000
_cell.length_c   1.000
_cell.angle_alpha   90.00
_cell.angle_beta   90.00
_cell.angle_gamma   90.00
#
_symmetry.space_group_name_H-M   'P 1'
#
loop_
_entity.id
_entity.type
_entity.pdbx_description
1 polymer ?
#
loop_
_entity_poly.entity_id
_entity_poly.type
_entity_poly.pdbx_seq_one_letter_code
_entity_poly.pdbx_strand_id
1 'polypeptide(L)'
;MMMIRSTLKNNGIIVGAIRGINNVSRRLIVNIGYTANAFKASSIAIKSYRNTAVHNEFRRCLSVITTSPEAKFYDYEDIKSIASKEELNPKVVLVDVREPSEFAEGHIPHAVNIPYKSLPGALDLSPEEFEENFGFEKPGQDKELIFYCLGGVRSTAAEELASSFGYKKRGNYLGSWEDWVAHEQPSAAAAAPTASDTTKQDSAKL
;
A
#
# COMPACT_ATOMS: atom_id res chain seq x y z
N MET A 1 -0.97 -43.78 -52.91
CA MET A 1 -0.66 -44.97 -52.08
C MET A 1 0.84 -45.09 -51.92
N MET A 2 1.41 -44.67 -50.79
CA MET A 2 2.54 -45.32 -50.10
C MET A 2 2.79 -44.58 -48.78
N MET A 3 2.67 -45.30 -47.67
CA MET A 3 3.06 -44.86 -46.33
C MET A 3 4.59 -44.94 -46.20
N ILE A 4 5.22 -43.98 -45.52
CA ILE A 4 6.44 -44.24 -44.74
C ILE A 4 6.32 -43.56 -43.37
N ARG A 5 6.59 -44.36 -42.34
CA ARG A 5 6.40 -44.14 -40.91
C ARG A 5 7.47 -43.22 -40.31
N SER A 6 7.09 -42.62 -39.18
CA SER A 6 7.89 -41.83 -38.26
C SER A 6 9.13 -42.55 -37.72
N THR A 7 10.20 -41.78 -37.46
CA THR A 7 11.05 -41.97 -36.27
C THR A 7 11.48 -40.61 -35.73
N LEU A 8 10.98 -40.25 -34.55
CA LEU A 8 11.46 -39.14 -33.73
C LEU A 8 12.88 -39.44 -33.23
N LYS A 9 13.75 -38.44 -33.24
CA LYS A 9 14.83 -38.26 -32.25
C LYS A 9 15.41 -36.85 -32.36
N ASN A 10 14.90 -35.99 -31.48
CA ASN A 10 15.70 -35.16 -30.56
C ASN A 10 17.05 -34.71 -31.08
N ASN A 11 17.08 -33.50 -31.64
CA ASN A 11 17.65 -32.31 -30.99
C ASN A 11 17.87 -31.28 -32.10
N GLY A 12 16.79 -30.54 -32.37
CA GLY A 12 16.73 -29.50 -33.39
C GLY A 12 17.68 -28.36 -33.07
N ILE A 13 18.83 -28.35 -33.73
CA ILE A 13 19.60 -27.13 -33.96
C ILE A 13 19.11 -26.60 -35.32
N ILE A 14 18.16 -25.67 -35.29
CA ILE A 14 17.85 -24.84 -36.46
C ILE A 14 18.59 -23.53 -36.28
N VAL A 15 19.66 -23.34 -37.06
CA VAL A 15 20.40 -22.09 -37.16
C VAL A 15 19.64 -21.16 -38.11
N GLY A 16 18.78 -20.30 -37.56
CA GLY A 16 18.13 -19.22 -38.29
C GLY A 16 18.86 -17.89 -38.04
N ALA A 17 19.63 -17.42 -39.02
CA ALA A 17 20.24 -16.10 -38.99
C ALA A 17 19.19 -15.03 -39.38
N ILE A 18 18.94 -14.05 -38.52
CA ILE A 18 18.21 -12.82 -38.88
C ILE A 18 19.14 -11.64 -38.60
N ARG A 19 19.43 -10.90 -39.68
CA ARG A 19 20.15 -9.63 -39.67
C ARG A 19 19.28 -8.56 -39.01
N GLY A 20 19.83 -7.88 -38.01
CA GLY A 20 19.23 -6.70 -37.40
C GLY A 20 20.23 -6.03 -36.47
N ILE A 21 21.01 -5.10 -37.00
CA ILE A 21 21.85 -4.19 -36.23
C ILE A 21 20.93 -3.07 -35.75
N ASN A 22 20.82 -2.87 -34.44
CA ASN A 22 21.01 -1.57 -33.78
C ASN A 22 20.89 -1.70 -32.24
N ASN A 23 21.83 -1.05 -31.57
CA ASN A 23 22.03 -0.89 -30.13
C ASN A 23 20.71 -0.50 -29.40
N VAL A 24 20.37 -0.97 -28.19
CA VAL A 24 21.03 -0.67 -26.91
C VAL A 24 20.43 -1.64 -25.85
N SER A 25 21.29 -2.24 -25.01
CA SER A 25 21.00 -2.89 -23.72
C SER A 25 20.19 -4.22 -23.70
N ARG A 26 20.88 -5.36 -23.85
CA ARG A 26 20.35 -6.68 -23.47
C ARG A 26 20.67 -6.98 -22.01
N ARG A 27 19.66 -6.85 -21.14
CA ARG A 27 19.69 -7.32 -19.75
C ARG A 27 19.54 -8.85 -19.78
N LEU A 28 20.63 -9.58 -19.55
CA LEU A 28 20.63 -11.04 -19.42
C LEU A 28 20.09 -11.38 -18.02
N ILE A 29 18.83 -11.81 -17.93
CA ILE A 29 18.26 -12.37 -16.70
C ILE A 29 18.70 -13.83 -16.64
N VAL A 30 19.68 -14.15 -15.79
CA VAL A 30 20.01 -15.54 -15.43
C VAL A 30 19.28 -15.87 -14.13
N ASN A 31 18.24 -16.70 -14.25
CA ASN A 31 17.48 -17.20 -13.11
C ASN A 31 18.22 -18.45 -12.56
N ILE A 32 18.88 -18.32 -11.41
CA ILE A 32 19.59 -19.44 -10.77
C ILE A 32 18.67 -19.97 -9.65
N GLY A 33 18.00 -21.08 -9.92
CA GLY A 33 17.23 -21.81 -8.93
C GLY A 33 18.14 -22.43 -7.87
N TYR A 34 17.81 -22.23 -6.59
CA TYR A 34 18.41 -22.91 -5.46
C TYR A 34 17.89 -24.35 -5.38
N THR A 35 18.79 -25.33 -5.31
CA THR A 35 18.52 -26.64 -4.70
C THR A 35 19.58 -26.91 -3.65
N ALA A 36 19.17 -26.98 -2.39
CA ALA A 36 20.01 -27.34 -1.27
C ALA A 36 20.60 -28.75 -1.47
N ASN A 37 21.91 -28.91 -1.23
CA ASN A 37 22.43 -30.16 -0.69
C ASN A 37 23.79 -29.96 -0.02
N ALA A 38 23.84 -30.46 1.21
CA ALA A 38 24.97 -30.41 2.11
C ALA A 38 26.15 -31.25 1.60
N PHE A 39 27.36 -30.69 1.60
CA PHE A 39 28.58 -31.49 1.61
C PHE A 39 29.64 -30.87 2.53
N LYS A 40 30.21 -31.75 3.34
CA LYS A 40 31.08 -31.52 4.49
C LYS A 40 32.34 -30.72 4.14
N ALA A 41 32.73 -29.87 5.08
CA ALA A 41 34.03 -29.21 5.12
C ALA A 41 35.18 -30.23 5.11
N SER A 42 36.18 -30.01 4.27
CA SER A 42 37.53 -30.55 4.43
C SER A 42 38.54 -29.64 3.73
N SER A 43 39.58 -29.33 4.49
CA SER A 43 40.59 -28.29 4.36
C SER A 43 41.45 -28.47 3.11
N ILE A 44 41.51 -27.46 2.24
CA ILE A 44 42.53 -27.39 1.18
C ILE A 44 43.13 -25.98 1.17
N ALA A 45 44.45 -25.97 1.27
CA ALA A 45 45.33 -24.85 1.53
C ALA A 45 45.15 -23.66 0.58
N ILE A 46 45.00 -22.46 1.15
CA ILE A 46 45.12 -21.20 0.39
C ILE A 46 46.61 -20.92 0.22
N LYS A 47 47.13 -21.18 -0.99
CA LYS A 47 48.46 -20.69 -1.40
C LYS A 47 48.46 -19.16 -1.37
N SER A 48 49.34 -18.61 -0.55
CA SER A 48 49.75 -17.21 -0.54
C SER A 48 50.03 -16.72 -1.97
N TYR A 49 49.19 -15.80 -2.45
CA TYR A 49 49.49 -15.00 -3.63
C TYR A 49 49.59 -13.55 -3.17
N ARG A 50 50.81 -13.10 -2.89
CA ARG A 50 51.13 -11.68 -2.79
C ARG A 50 51.08 -11.13 -4.22
N ASN A 51 50.11 -10.29 -4.52
CA ASN A 51 50.26 -9.34 -5.61
C ASN A 51 49.73 -7.97 -5.21
N THR A 52 50.54 -6.99 -5.57
CA THR A 52 50.61 -5.62 -5.05
C THR A 52 49.58 -4.71 -5.71
N ALA A 53 49.02 -3.81 -4.88
CA ALA A 53 48.52 -2.48 -5.23
C ALA A 53 47.52 -2.35 -6.39
N VAL A 54 46.22 -2.41 -6.03
CA VAL A 54 45.22 -1.45 -6.55
C VAL A 54 44.37 -1.01 -5.37
N HIS A 55 44.60 0.22 -4.90
CA HIS A 55 43.64 0.93 -4.06
C HIS A 55 42.36 1.09 -4.87
N ASN A 56 41.33 0.32 -4.54
CA ASN A 56 39.97 0.80 -4.74
C ASN A 56 39.18 0.37 -3.51
N GLU A 57 38.83 1.36 -2.70
CA GLU A 57 38.04 1.16 -1.50
C GLU A 57 36.71 0.55 -1.90
N PHE A 58 36.59 -0.77 -1.77
CA PHE A 58 35.30 -1.42 -1.63
C PHE A 58 34.77 -1.04 -0.25
N ARG A 59 34.36 0.24 -0.10
CA ARG A 59 33.40 0.62 0.90
C ARG A 59 32.22 -0.29 0.64
N ARG A 60 32.03 -1.30 1.48
CA ARG A 60 30.71 -1.89 1.68
C ARG A 60 29.82 -0.70 1.98
N CYS A 61 29.13 -0.19 0.97
CA CYS A 61 28.05 0.75 1.17
C CYS A 61 27.06 -0.03 2.02
N LEU A 62 27.15 0.17 3.33
CA LEU A 62 26.09 -0.11 4.26
C LEU A 62 24.89 0.62 3.66
N SER A 63 23.97 -0.11 3.06
CA SER A 63 22.67 0.45 2.73
C SER A 63 22.14 0.92 4.06
N VAL A 64 22.19 2.23 4.31
CA VAL A 64 21.50 2.82 5.42
C VAL A 64 20.07 2.30 5.24
N ILE A 65 19.64 1.42 6.14
CA ILE A 65 18.23 1.14 6.30
C ILE A 65 17.70 2.50 6.72
N THR A 66 17.24 3.28 5.74
CA THR A 66 16.62 4.56 6.00
C THR A 66 15.33 4.18 6.70
N THR A 67 15.36 4.21 8.04
CA THR A 67 14.16 4.04 8.85
C THR A 67 13.25 5.20 8.51
N SER A 68 12.33 4.98 7.57
CA SER A 68 11.26 5.93 7.31
C SER A 68 10.49 6.13 8.62
N PRO A 69 10.09 7.37 8.93
CA PRO A 69 9.26 7.62 10.09
C PRO A 69 7.98 6.76 10.01
N GLU A 70 7.65 6.14 11.13
CA GLU A 70 6.43 5.35 11.30
C GLU A 70 5.19 6.23 11.16
N ALA A 71 4.10 5.65 10.67
CA ALA A 71 2.82 6.34 10.57
C ALA A 71 2.30 6.69 11.96
N LYS A 72 1.68 7.86 12.09
CA LYS A 72 0.90 8.18 13.30
C LYS A 72 -0.47 7.51 13.21
N PHE A 73 -0.90 6.89 14.30
CA PHE A 73 -2.29 6.43 14.40
C PHE A 73 -3.19 7.57 14.86
N TYR A 74 -4.39 7.59 14.30
CA TYR A 74 -5.43 8.55 14.64
C TYR A 74 -6.66 7.79 15.13
N ASP A 75 -7.33 8.32 16.15
CA ASP A 75 -8.62 7.83 16.63
C ASP A 75 -9.76 8.71 16.10
N TYR A 76 -11.01 8.28 16.30
CA TYR A 76 -12.20 9.03 15.88
C TYR A 76 -12.18 10.49 16.35
N GLU A 77 -11.84 10.74 17.61
CA GLU A 77 -11.82 12.10 18.17
C GLU A 77 -10.79 13.00 17.47
N ASP A 78 -9.64 12.47 17.11
CA ASP A 78 -8.62 13.22 16.37
C ASP A 78 -9.14 13.59 14.99
N ILE A 79 -9.73 12.63 14.27
CA ILE A 79 -10.30 12.86 12.94
C ILE A 79 -11.47 13.82 13.00
N LYS A 80 -12.35 13.70 14.00
CA LYS A 80 -13.45 14.63 14.23
C LYS A 80 -12.94 16.04 14.47
N SER A 81 -11.88 16.20 15.27
CA SER A 81 -11.28 17.51 15.52
C SER A 81 -10.65 18.15 14.27
N ILE A 82 -10.21 17.33 13.32
CA ILE A 82 -9.66 17.77 12.02
C ILE A 82 -10.82 18.13 11.09
N ALA A 83 -11.81 17.25 10.96
CA ALA A 83 -12.95 17.40 10.07
C ALA A 83 -13.94 18.50 10.49
N SER A 84 -14.03 18.84 11.79
CA SER A 84 -14.97 19.85 12.30
C SER A 84 -14.47 21.30 12.17
N LYS A 85 -13.21 21.50 11.78
CA LYS A 85 -12.66 22.85 11.61
C LYS A 85 -13.17 23.45 10.31
N GLU A 86 -13.72 24.66 10.35
CA GLU A 86 -14.14 25.40 9.14
C GLU A 86 -13.03 25.48 8.08
N GLU A 87 -11.77 25.62 8.51
CA GLU A 87 -10.59 25.56 7.65
C GLU A 87 -9.68 24.43 8.10
N LEU A 88 -9.49 23.45 7.22
CA LEU A 88 -8.43 22.47 7.42
C LEU A 88 -7.08 23.17 7.47
N ASN A 89 -6.21 22.69 8.37
CA ASN A 89 -4.81 23.09 8.33
C ASN A 89 -4.27 22.74 6.92
N PRO A 90 -3.75 23.70 6.14
CA PRO A 90 -3.29 23.45 4.77
C PRO A 90 -2.16 22.41 4.68
N LYS A 91 -1.58 22.05 5.83
CA LYS A 91 -0.55 21.02 5.98
C LYS A 91 -1.09 19.62 6.22
N VAL A 92 -2.39 19.42 6.41
CA VAL A 92 -3.00 18.11 6.68
C VAL A 92 -4.00 17.80 5.57
N VAL A 93 -3.91 16.60 5.00
CA VAL A 93 -4.81 16.13 3.95
C VAL A 93 -5.38 14.79 4.39
N LEU A 94 -6.70 14.71 4.48
CA LEU A 94 -7.41 13.48 4.77
C LEU A 94 -7.68 12.74 3.46
N VAL A 95 -7.22 11.50 3.35
CA VAL A 95 -7.25 10.70 2.12
C VAL A 95 -8.13 9.48 2.31
N ASP A 96 -9.22 9.43 1.55
CA ASP A 96 -10.07 8.26 1.42
C ASP A 96 -9.55 7.35 0.31
N VAL A 97 -9.16 6.13 0.65
CA VAL A 97 -8.62 5.17 -0.32
C VAL A 97 -9.63 4.16 -0.86
N ARG A 98 -10.92 4.35 -0.57
CA ARG A 98 -12.03 3.56 -1.14
C ARG A 98 -12.24 3.89 -2.61
N GLU A 99 -12.99 3.04 -3.30
CA GLU A 99 -13.35 3.31 -4.70
C GLU A 99 -14.27 4.55 -4.81
N PRO A 100 -14.26 5.27 -5.95
CA PRO A 100 -15.03 6.50 -6.09
C PRO A 100 -16.54 6.32 -5.87
N SER A 101 -17.09 5.13 -6.15
CA SER A 101 -18.49 4.81 -5.88
C SER A 101 -18.80 4.79 -4.38
N GLU A 102 -17.90 4.22 -3.55
CA GLU A 102 -18.05 4.19 -2.09
C GLU A 102 -17.91 5.61 -1.50
N PHE A 103 -17.02 6.43 -2.07
CA PHE A 103 -16.80 7.81 -1.65
C PHE A 103 -18.03 8.71 -1.95
N ALA A 104 -18.70 8.47 -3.09
CA ALA A 104 -19.89 9.21 -3.49
C ALA A 104 -21.11 8.94 -2.59
N GLU A 105 -21.19 7.77 -1.96
CA GLU A 105 -22.27 7.42 -1.02
C GLU A 105 -22.15 8.19 0.32
N GLY A 106 -20.94 8.60 0.67
CA GLY A 106 -20.64 9.35 1.88
C GLY A 106 -19.17 9.24 2.24
N HIS A 107 -18.61 10.30 2.80
CA HIS A 107 -17.21 10.37 3.19
C HIS A 107 -17.02 11.37 4.34
N ILE A 108 -15.87 11.29 4.99
CA ILE A 108 -15.51 12.23 6.06
C ILE A 108 -15.34 13.62 5.45
N PRO A 109 -15.88 14.70 6.06
CA PRO A 109 -15.75 16.05 5.55
C PRO A 109 -14.31 16.43 5.23
N HIS A 110 -14.13 17.16 4.12
CA HIS A 110 -12.84 17.62 3.62
C HIS A 110 -11.84 16.53 3.18
N ALA A 111 -12.26 15.25 3.13
CA ALA A 111 -11.45 14.20 2.56
C ALA A 111 -11.34 14.31 1.04
N VAL A 112 -10.17 13.93 0.49
CA VAL A 112 -9.97 13.72 -0.94
C VAL A 112 -9.95 12.22 -1.25
N ASN A 113 -10.49 11.82 -2.40
CA ASN A 113 -10.52 10.41 -2.79
C ASN A 113 -9.31 10.05 -3.66
N ILE A 114 -8.54 9.05 -3.22
CA ILE A 114 -7.41 8.47 -3.96
C ILE A 114 -7.55 6.94 -3.89
N PRO A 115 -8.30 6.31 -4.82
CA PRO A 115 -8.68 4.90 -4.75
C PRO A 115 -7.47 3.96 -4.84
N TYR A 116 -7.23 3.22 -3.77
CA TYR A 116 -6.07 2.32 -3.69
C TYR A 116 -6.19 1.10 -4.60
N LYS A 117 -7.39 0.55 -4.79
CA LYS A 117 -7.58 -0.69 -5.55
C LYS A 117 -7.48 -0.44 -7.06
N SER A 118 -8.12 0.61 -7.56
CA SER A 118 -8.05 0.96 -8.99
C SER A 118 -6.71 1.63 -9.38
N LEU A 119 -6.11 2.45 -8.51
CA LEU A 119 -4.86 3.15 -8.83
C LEU A 119 -3.91 3.24 -7.63
N PRO A 120 -3.26 2.13 -7.22
CA PRO A 120 -2.37 2.12 -6.05
C PRO A 120 -1.18 3.08 -6.20
N GLY A 121 -0.69 3.28 -7.44
CA GLY A 121 0.42 4.17 -7.75
C GLY A 121 0.05 5.64 -7.95
N ALA A 122 -1.17 6.07 -7.58
CA ALA A 122 -1.64 7.43 -7.80
C ALA A 122 -0.68 8.50 -7.28
N LEU A 123 -0.09 8.29 -6.10
CA LEU A 123 0.84 9.22 -5.47
C LEU A 123 2.24 9.27 -6.13
N ASP A 124 2.55 8.37 -7.06
CA ASP A 124 3.81 8.38 -7.85
C ASP A 124 3.70 9.17 -9.16
N LEU A 125 2.47 9.44 -9.62
CA LEU A 125 2.21 10.18 -10.86
C LEU A 125 2.82 11.58 -10.84
N SER A 126 3.11 12.15 -12.01
CA SER A 126 3.47 13.57 -12.08
C SER A 126 2.31 14.45 -11.56
N PRO A 127 2.57 15.69 -11.08
CA PRO A 127 1.51 16.58 -10.63
C PRO A 127 0.44 16.85 -11.69
N GLU A 128 0.84 16.97 -12.95
CA GLU A 128 -0.06 17.19 -14.09
C GLU A 128 -0.96 15.97 -14.33
N GLU A 129 -0.39 14.78 -14.43
CA GLU A 129 -1.18 13.54 -14.59
C GLU A 129 -2.11 13.28 -13.40
N PHE A 130 -1.67 13.61 -12.18
CA PHE A 130 -2.49 13.47 -10.98
C PHE A 130 -3.72 14.38 -11.07
N GLU A 131 -3.53 15.64 -11.41
CA GLU A 131 -4.63 16.60 -11.53
C GLU A 131 -5.60 16.22 -12.66
N GLU A 132 -5.10 15.70 -13.79
CA GLU A 132 -5.95 15.20 -14.87
C GLU A 132 -6.80 13.99 -14.46
N ASN A 133 -6.26 13.08 -13.63
CA ASN A 133 -6.98 11.88 -13.18
C ASN A 133 -7.97 12.17 -12.06
N PHE A 134 -7.66 13.10 -11.15
CA PHE A 134 -8.41 13.30 -9.90
C PHE A 134 -9.16 14.64 -9.82
N GLY A 135 -8.81 15.61 -10.66
CA GLY A 135 -9.43 16.94 -10.68
C GLY A 135 -9.02 17.85 -9.52
N PHE A 136 -7.94 17.53 -8.80
CA PHE A 136 -7.39 18.36 -7.73
C PHE A 136 -5.87 18.29 -7.66
N GLU A 137 -5.26 19.30 -7.03
CA GLU A 137 -3.80 19.42 -6.90
C GLU A 137 -3.21 18.24 -6.11
N LYS A 138 -2.15 17.64 -6.66
CA LYS A 138 -1.40 16.57 -5.99
C LYS A 138 -0.93 17.02 -4.60
N PRO A 139 -1.19 16.26 -3.52
CA PRO A 139 -0.66 16.59 -2.21
C PRO A 139 0.87 16.61 -2.20
N GLY A 140 1.45 17.72 -1.74
CA GLY A 140 2.90 17.86 -1.56
C GLY A 140 3.46 16.90 -0.52
N GLN A 141 4.73 16.48 -0.69
CA GLN A 141 5.42 15.54 0.21
C GLN A 141 5.69 16.12 1.62
N ASP A 142 5.55 17.43 1.80
CA ASP A 142 5.71 18.14 3.06
C ASP A 142 4.43 18.15 3.92
N LYS A 143 3.28 17.87 3.30
CA LYS A 143 1.97 17.72 3.95
C LYS A 143 1.88 16.38 4.68
N GLU A 144 1.06 16.35 5.73
CA GLU A 144 0.69 15.16 6.48
C GLU A 144 -0.54 14.51 5.85
N LEU A 145 -0.35 13.31 5.30
CA LEU A 145 -1.43 12.53 4.69
C LEU A 145 -2.00 11.56 5.70
N ILE A 146 -3.29 11.68 6.02
CA ILE A 146 -3.99 10.76 6.92
C ILE A 146 -4.87 9.85 6.08
N PHE A 147 -4.57 8.56 6.06
CA PHE A 147 -5.28 7.58 5.25
C PHE A 147 -6.38 6.89 6.03
N TYR A 148 -7.52 6.67 5.38
CA TYR A 148 -8.61 5.83 5.88
C TYR A 148 -9.29 5.08 4.73
N CYS A 149 -9.97 3.97 5.03
CA CYS A 149 -10.72 3.22 4.04
C CYS A 149 -12.11 2.84 4.57
N LEU A 150 -12.55 1.59 4.34
CA LEU A 150 -13.76 1.06 4.97
C LEU A 150 -13.50 0.62 6.43
N GLY A 151 -12.51 -0.27 6.63
CA GLY A 151 -12.16 -0.85 7.94
C GLY A 151 -10.64 -1.07 8.14
N GLY A 152 -9.82 -0.09 7.76
CA GLY A 152 -8.37 -0.03 8.06
C GLY A 152 -7.40 -0.81 7.16
N VAL A 153 -7.81 -1.92 6.51
CA VAL A 153 -6.85 -2.78 5.78
C VAL A 153 -6.22 -2.09 4.57
N ARG A 154 -7.05 -1.44 3.73
CA ARG A 154 -6.58 -0.75 2.52
C ARG A 154 -5.77 0.50 2.86
N SER A 155 -6.13 1.21 3.94
CA SER A 155 -5.45 2.43 4.34
C SER A 155 -4.03 2.16 4.85
N THR A 156 -3.81 1.05 5.56
CA THR A 156 -2.44 0.62 5.94
C THR A 156 -1.58 0.36 4.72
N ALA A 157 -2.08 -0.39 3.73
CA ALA A 157 -1.31 -0.67 2.52
C ALA A 157 -1.05 0.59 1.66
N ALA A 158 -2.01 1.53 1.63
CA ALA A 158 -1.85 2.81 0.95
C ALA A 158 -0.83 3.72 1.65
N GLU A 159 -0.83 3.73 2.98
CA GLU A 159 0.12 4.48 3.81
C GLU A 159 1.56 3.98 3.60
N GLU A 160 1.76 2.67 3.61
CA GLU A 160 3.07 2.05 3.35
C GLU A 160 3.58 2.38 1.94
N LEU A 161 2.68 2.38 0.96
CA LEU A 161 3.02 2.72 -0.41
C LEU A 161 3.37 4.21 -0.55
N ALA A 162 2.64 5.10 0.12
CA ALA A 162 2.98 6.52 0.20
C ALA A 162 4.37 6.76 0.84
N SER A 163 4.76 5.94 1.83
CA SER A 163 6.12 5.96 2.39
C SER A 163 7.18 5.74 1.30
N SER A 164 6.92 4.78 0.40
CA SER A 164 7.83 4.43 -0.70
C SER A 164 7.96 5.55 -1.74
N PHE A 165 6.94 6.39 -1.87
CA PHE A 165 6.94 7.57 -2.76
C PHE A 165 7.50 8.84 -2.09
N GLY A 166 8.06 8.73 -0.89
CA GLY A 166 8.77 9.83 -0.22
C GLY A 166 7.90 10.70 0.69
N TYR A 167 6.63 10.36 0.91
CA TYR A 167 5.80 11.03 1.90
C TYR A 167 6.27 10.65 3.31
N LYS A 168 6.84 11.61 4.04
CA LYS A 168 7.43 11.36 5.38
C LYS A 168 6.45 11.56 6.52
N LYS A 169 5.45 12.44 6.34
CA LYS A 169 4.43 12.69 7.36
C LYS A 169 3.18 11.94 6.94
N ARG A 170 2.93 10.81 7.61
CA ARG A 170 1.83 9.93 7.28
C ARG A 170 1.07 9.57 8.53
N GLY A 171 -0.23 9.43 8.38
CA GLY A 171 -1.18 9.06 9.41
C GLY A 171 -2.10 7.96 8.91
N ASN A 172 -2.62 7.14 9.83
CA ASN A 172 -3.59 6.09 9.49
C ASN A 172 -4.70 6.07 10.54
N TYR A 173 -5.93 6.23 10.07
CA TYR A 173 -7.13 6.04 10.89
C TYR A 173 -7.69 4.63 10.65
N LEU A 174 -7.30 3.70 11.53
CA LEU A 174 -7.62 2.28 11.40
C LEU A 174 -9.11 1.98 11.54
N GLY A 175 -9.83 2.73 12.40
CA GLY A 175 -11.28 2.64 12.54
C GLY A 175 -12.02 2.95 11.22
N SER A 176 -11.43 3.84 10.41
CA SER A 176 -11.88 4.11 9.04
C SER A 176 -13.36 4.51 8.96
N TRP A 177 -13.99 4.36 7.79
CA TRP A 177 -15.37 4.80 7.56
C TRP A 177 -16.40 4.11 8.48
N GLU A 178 -16.21 2.83 8.81
CA GLU A 178 -17.13 2.09 9.69
C GLU A 178 -17.19 2.69 11.09
N ASP A 179 -16.03 3.02 11.67
CA ASP A 179 -15.93 3.66 12.98
C ASP A 179 -16.52 5.07 12.96
N TRP A 180 -16.25 5.85 11.90
CA TRP A 180 -16.83 7.18 11.72
C TRP A 180 -18.36 7.14 11.71
N VAL A 181 -18.96 6.27 10.89
CA VAL A 181 -20.43 6.16 10.78
C VAL A 181 -21.04 5.67 12.09
N ALA A 182 -20.39 4.74 12.80
CA ALA A 182 -20.88 4.25 14.08
C ALA A 182 -20.98 5.34 15.15
N HIS A 183 -20.10 6.34 15.12
CA HIS A 183 -20.14 7.47 16.04
C HIS A 183 -21.10 8.59 15.59
N GLU A 184 -21.22 8.85 14.28
CA GLU A 184 -22.11 9.87 13.74
C GLU A 184 -23.58 9.43 13.72
N GLN A 185 -23.84 8.13 13.62
CA GLN A 185 -25.15 7.54 13.79
C GLN A 185 -25.17 6.79 15.11
N PRO A 186 -25.49 7.46 16.25
CA PRO A 186 -25.74 6.74 17.48
C PRO A 186 -26.86 5.75 17.17
N SER A 187 -26.49 4.46 17.13
CA SER A 187 -27.42 3.42 16.71
C SER A 187 -28.72 3.58 17.51
N ALA A 188 -29.85 3.41 16.84
CA ALA A 188 -31.16 3.36 17.47
C ALA A 188 -31.27 2.28 18.58
N ALA A 189 -30.21 1.52 18.87
CA ALA A 189 -30.11 0.57 19.97
C ALA A 189 -29.92 1.22 21.35
N ALA A 190 -29.74 2.54 21.45
CA ALA A 190 -29.72 3.25 22.75
C ALA A 190 -31.09 3.84 23.17
N ALA A 191 -32.18 3.62 22.41
CA ALA A 191 -33.51 4.16 22.72
C ALA A 191 -34.53 3.06 23.16
N ALA A 192 -34.58 2.85 24.49
CA ALA A 192 -35.71 2.38 25.32
C ALA A 192 -36.15 0.88 25.31
N PRO A 193 -36.71 0.33 26.43
CA PRO A 193 -37.72 0.99 27.27
C PRO A 193 -37.34 1.15 28.75
N THR A 194 -37.45 2.39 29.24
CA THR A 194 -37.81 2.67 30.62
C THR A 194 -39.33 2.63 30.76
N ALA A 195 -39.78 2.07 31.89
CA ALA A 195 -41.13 2.11 32.46
C ALA A 195 -42.22 1.23 31.81
N SER A 196 -42.46 0.07 32.43
CA SER A 196 -43.84 -0.39 32.69
C SER A 196 -44.20 -0.07 34.15
N ASP A 197 -44.86 1.08 34.27
CA ASP A 197 -45.68 1.55 35.37
C ASP A 197 -46.69 0.45 35.78
N THR A 198 -46.64 -0.03 37.03
CA THR A 198 -47.73 -0.89 37.57
C THR A 198 -48.63 -0.03 38.43
N THR A 199 -49.72 0.38 37.80
CA THR A 199 -50.81 1.14 38.39
C THR A 199 -51.46 0.37 39.55
N LYS A 200 -51.36 0.98 40.72
CA LYS A 200 -52.30 0.99 41.85
C LYS A 200 -53.71 0.45 41.52
N GLN A 201 -54.08 -0.70 42.10
CA GLN A 201 -55.48 -1.12 42.21
C GLN A 201 -56.07 -0.56 43.51
N ASP A 202 -56.83 0.53 43.39
CA ASP A 202 -57.73 1.01 44.43
C ASP A 202 -59.09 0.28 44.32
N SER A 203 -59.46 -0.38 45.42
CA SER A 203 -60.81 -0.41 46.04
C SER A 203 -62.04 -1.10 45.40
N ALA A 204 -62.62 -1.99 46.23
CA ALA A 204 -64.03 -2.07 46.67
C ALA A 204 -65.10 -2.87 45.90
N LYS A 205 -65.70 -3.83 46.64
CA LYS A 205 -67.06 -4.43 46.65
C LYS A 205 -66.94 -5.97 46.79
N LEU A 206 -67.66 -6.68 47.65
CA LEU A 206 -68.92 -6.45 48.36
C LEU A 206 -68.98 -7.41 49.55
#